data_AF-A0A9E0CFZ0-F1
#
_entry.id   AF-A0A9E0CFZ0-F1
#
_cell.length_a   1.000
_cell.length_b   1.000
_cell.length_c   1.000
_cell.angle_alpha   90.00
_cell.angle_beta   90.00
_cell.angle_gamma   90.00
#
_symmetry.space_group_name_H-M   'P 1'
#
loop_
_entity.id
_entity.type
_entity.pdbx_description
1 polymer ?
#
loop_
_entity_poly.entity_id
_entity_poly.type
_entity_poly.pdbx_seq_one_letter_code
_entity_poly.pdbx_strand_id
1 'polypeptide(L)'
;MSKLLVITAHPGARDYSKSQQVAEAFLNSYQATNPSAQITHVDLFNLDAPDVDATVYSAFGHLMGGGAFSELSAEQQSALSKRQAIIDQFIAHDKYVFVAPMWEFSFPAVLKKYLDIICAARQTFQYNEFGLPMGLLKNKKAVFIQASGGNYTPEARSGFRSILAAAPQAESLLPVFEVLGNYGEPIVRATLAIMGILDYQHIMVHSQAMPDYAAPVLDSALIQAQQIATTW
;
A
#
# COMPACT_ATOMS: atom_id res chain seq x y z
N MET A 1 -19.30 1.46 14.40
CA MET A 1 -17.95 1.58 14.95
C MET A 1 -16.98 1.49 13.78
N SER A 2 -16.12 2.49 13.55
CA SER A 2 -15.22 2.47 12.40
C SER A 2 -14.08 1.48 12.61
N LYS A 3 -13.76 0.69 11.57
CA LYS A 3 -12.65 -0.27 11.57
C LYS A 3 -11.51 0.26 10.72
N LEU A 4 -10.37 0.50 11.37
CA LEU A 4 -9.12 0.97 10.76
C LEU A 4 -8.12 -0.18 10.69
N LEU A 5 -7.57 -0.43 9.50
CA LEU A 5 -6.50 -1.41 9.29
C LEU A 5 -5.18 -0.68 9.06
N VAL A 6 -4.19 -0.93 9.91
CA VAL A 6 -2.84 -0.37 9.83
C VAL A 6 -1.92 -1.44 9.28
N ILE A 7 -1.38 -1.21 8.09
CA ILE A 7 -0.59 -2.17 7.31
C ILE A 7 0.84 -1.65 7.23
N THR A 8 1.75 -2.25 7.99
CA THR A 8 3.15 -1.81 8.08
C THR A 8 4.06 -2.72 7.29
N ALA A 9 4.82 -2.15 6.36
CA ALA A 9 5.84 -2.79 5.55
C ALA A 9 7.22 -2.27 5.94
N HIS A 10 7.64 -2.45 7.19
CA HIS A 10 8.94 -1.98 7.66
C HIS A 10 9.54 -2.95 8.68
N PRO A 11 10.78 -3.43 8.52
CA PRO A 11 11.35 -4.44 9.42
C PRO A 11 11.99 -3.85 10.68
N GLY A 12 12.39 -2.58 10.63
CA GLY A 12 13.06 -1.90 11.75
C GLY A 12 12.08 -1.35 12.78
N ALA A 13 12.59 -1.13 14.00
CA ALA A 13 11.84 -0.51 15.10
C ALA A 13 11.34 0.91 14.79
N ARG A 14 10.23 1.30 15.43
CA ARG A 14 9.54 2.58 15.21
C ARG A 14 10.44 3.79 15.40
N ASP A 15 11.30 3.76 16.42
CA ASP A 15 12.17 4.88 16.80
C ASP A 15 13.15 5.31 15.68
N TYR A 16 13.46 4.40 14.76
CA TYR A 16 14.37 4.66 13.63
C TYR A 16 13.63 4.83 12.30
N SER A 17 12.30 4.64 12.27
CA SER A 17 11.50 4.63 11.06
C SER A 17 10.63 5.88 10.94
N LYS A 18 10.97 6.75 9.98
CA LYS A 18 10.25 8.01 9.77
C LYS A 18 8.82 7.82 9.30
N SER A 19 8.55 6.82 8.47
CA SER A 19 7.16 6.50 8.07
C SER A 19 6.35 5.97 9.25
N GLN A 20 6.95 5.17 10.16
CA GLN A 20 6.25 4.72 11.36
C GLN A 20 6.02 5.85 12.38
N GLN A 21 6.95 6.79 12.55
CA GLN A 21 6.76 7.98 13.39
C GLN A 21 5.56 8.83 12.91
N VAL A 22 5.48 9.05 11.59
CA VAL A 22 4.35 9.77 10.99
C VAL A 22 3.04 8.99 11.12
N ALA A 23 3.07 7.67 10.96
CA ALA A 23 1.91 6.81 11.18
C ALA A 23 1.44 6.83 12.65
N GLU A 24 2.34 6.88 13.62
CA GLU A 24 1.99 6.99 15.03
C GLU A 24 1.32 8.33 15.34
N ALA A 25 1.82 9.44 14.80
CA ALA A 25 1.17 10.74 14.93
C ALA A 25 -0.24 10.74 14.31
N PHE A 26 -0.40 10.10 13.15
CA PHE A 26 -1.70 9.87 12.53
C PHE A 26 -2.65 9.10 13.47
N LEU A 27 -2.20 7.96 13.99
CA LEU A 27 -3.03 7.07 14.82
C LEU A 27 -3.42 7.70 16.15
N ASN A 28 -2.50 8.42 16.79
CA ASN A 28 -2.77 9.14 18.04
C ASN A 28 -3.86 10.21 17.84
N SER A 29 -3.75 11.00 16.76
CA SER A 29 -4.77 12.00 16.41
C SER A 29 -6.11 11.34 16.05
N TYR A 30 -6.07 10.26 15.26
CA TYR A 30 -7.26 9.53 14.84
C TYR A 30 -8.02 8.93 16.02
N GLN A 31 -7.32 8.32 16.97
CA GLN A 31 -7.93 7.69 18.14
C GLN A 31 -8.48 8.74 19.12
N ALA A 32 -7.87 9.93 19.19
CA ALA A 32 -8.39 11.04 19.98
C ALA A 32 -9.74 11.54 19.47
N THR A 33 -9.96 11.59 18.15
CA THR A 33 -11.24 11.98 17.54
C THR A 33 -12.23 10.81 17.39
N ASN A 34 -11.73 9.58 17.35
CA ASN A 34 -12.51 8.36 17.20
C ASN A 34 -12.22 7.35 18.34
N PRO A 35 -12.56 7.66 19.61
CA PRO A 35 -12.17 6.84 20.76
C PRO A 35 -12.77 5.43 20.78
N SER A 36 -13.84 5.20 20.00
CA SER A 36 -14.47 3.89 19.84
C SER A 36 -13.95 3.09 18.63
N ALA A 37 -13.05 3.64 17.81
CA ALA A 37 -12.58 2.95 16.61
C ALA A 37 -11.84 1.65 16.96
N GLN A 38 -12.05 0.62 16.14
CA GLN A 38 -11.28 -0.62 16.21
C GLN A 38 -10.07 -0.48 15.28
N ILE A 39 -8.87 -0.54 15.86
CA ILE A 39 -7.62 -0.46 15.12
C ILE A 39 -6.99 -1.85 15.08
N THR A 40 -6.85 -2.41 13.89
CA THR A 40 -6.18 -3.69 13.65
C THR A 40 -4.82 -3.40 13.03
N HIS A 41 -3.76 -4.02 13.56
CA HIS A 41 -2.41 -3.91 13.02
C HIS A 41 -2.00 -5.16 12.26
N VAL A 42 -1.38 -4.98 11.10
CA VAL A 42 -0.80 -6.02 10.27
C VAL A 42 0.64 -5.65 9.97
N ASP A 43 1.57 -6.43 10.51
CA ASP A 43 2.99 -6.34 10.18
C ASP A 43 3.31 -7.30 9.04
N LEU A 44 3.62 -6.75 7.86
CA LEU A 44 3.87 -7.55 6.66
C LEU A 44 5.17 -8.36 6.71
N PHE A 45 6.12 -8.01 7.58
CA PHE A 45 7.33 -8.82 7.78
C PHE A 45 7.07 -10.05 8.67
N ASN A 46 5.99 -10.03 9.45
CA ASN A 46 5.58 -11.11 10.36
C ASN A 46 4.24 -11.74 9.98
N LEU A 47 3.67 -11.36 8.83
CA LEU A 47 2.40 -11.88 8.34
C LEU A 47 2.60 -13.29 7.75
N ASP A 48 1.91 -14.28 8.32
CA ASP A 48 1.78 -15.61 7.75
C ASP A 48 0.90 -15.57 6.50
N ALA A 49 1.50 -15.17 5.37
CA ALA A 49 0.86 -15.10 4.07
C ALA A 49 1.50 -16.13 3.11
N PRO A 50 0.70 -16.88 2.33
CA PRO A 50 1.24 -17.75 1.31
C PRO A 50 1.91 -16.92 0.21
N ASP A 51 2.98 -17.45 -0.38
CA ASP A 51 3.46 -16.93 -1.66
C ASP A 51 2.47 -17.31 -2.78
N VAL A 52 2.38 -16.46 -3.80
CA VAL A 52 1.64 -16.81 -5.02
C VAL A 52 2.55 -17.67 -5.90
N ASP A 53 2.76 -18.91 -5.45
CA ASP A 53 3.67 -19.89 -6.05
C ASP A 53 2.91 -20.98 -6.84
N ALA A 54 3.60 -22.04 -7.23
CA ALA A 54 3.00 -23.17 -7.97
C ALA A 54 1.88 -23.86 -7.18
N THR A 55 1.96 -23.90 -5.85
CA THR A 55 0.93 -24.48 -4.98
C THR A 55 -0.35 -23.65 -5.06
N VAL A 56 -0.26 -22.34 -4.88
CA VAL A 56 -1.42 -21.43 -5.01
C VAL A 56 -1.96 -21.40 -6.44
N TYR A 57 -1.08 -21.35 -7.44
CA TYR A 57 -1.45 -21.29 -8.85
C TYR A 57 -2.24 -22.54 -9.30
N SER A 58 -1.74 -23.73 -8.97
CA SER A 58 -2.41 -24.99 -9.31
C SER A 58 -3.76 -25.14 -8.59
N ALA A 59 -3.84 -24.70 -7.33
CA ALA A 59 -5.10 -24.68 -6.58
C ALA A 59 -6.15 -23.77 -7.25
N PHE A 60 -5.75 -22.58 -7.71
CA PHE A 60 -6.66 -21.73 -8.49
C PHE A 60 -7.08 -22.36 -9.81
N GLY A 61 -6.17 -22.99 -10.54
CA GLY A 61 -6.48 -23.70 -11.77
C GLY A 61 -7.55 -24.78 -11.56
N HIS A 62 -7.43 -25.55 -10.48
CA HIS A 62 -8.42 -26.56 -10.10
C HIS A 62 -9.80 -25.97 -9.79
N LEU A 63 -9.86 -24.93 -8.96
CA LEU A 63 -11.13 -24.26 -8.61
C LEU A 63 -11.78 -23.59 -9.83
N MET A 64 -10.99 -22.95 -10.71
CA MET A 64 -11.49 -22.34 -11.94
C MET A 64 -11.98 -23.37 -12.96
N GLY A 65 -11.44 -24.59 -12.92
CA GLY A 65 -11.90 -25.74 -13.70
C GLY A 65 -13.18 -26.40 -13.16
N GLY A 66 -13.77 -25.87 -12.07
CA GLY A 66 -14.98 -26.41 -11.44
C GLY A 66 -14.72 -27.48 -10.37
N GLY A 67 -13.47 -27.74 -10.03
CA GLY A 67 -13.10 -28.63 -8.93
C GLY A 67 -13.46 -28.07 -7.55
N ALA A 68 -13.63 -28.96 -6.57
CA ALA A 68 -14.06 -28.58 -5.23
C ALA A 68 -12.85 -28.30 -4.31
N PHE A 69 -13.00 -27.36 -3.37
CA PHE A 69 -11.95 -27.05 -2.39
C PHE A 69 -11.49 -28.29 -1.59
N SER A 70 -12.40 -29.23 -1.32
CA SER A 70 -12.12 -30.48 -0.62
C SER A 70 -11.22 -31.46 -1.41
N GLU A 71 -11.07 -31.27 -2.71
CA GLU A 71 -10.23 -32.10 -3.59
C GLU A 71 -8.76 -31.62 -3.62
N LEU A 72 -8.50 -30.42 -3.09
CA LEU A 72 -7.16 -29.85 -2.99
C LEU A 72 -6.31 -30.58 -1.93
N SER A 73 -4.98 -30.54 -2.07
CA SER A 73 -4.07 -31.03 -1.04
C SER A 73 -4.19 -30.21 0.26
N ALA A 74 -3.78 -30.79 1.40
CA ALA A 74 -3.79 -30.07 2.68
C ALA A 74 -2.96 -28.77 2.64
N GLU A 75 -1.86 -28.77 1.88
CA GLU A 75 -1.02 -27.59 1.66
C GLU A 75 -1.76 -26.51 0.87
N GLN A 76 -2.42 -26.89 -0.24
CA GLN A 76 -3.21 -25.97 -1.04
C GLN A 76 -4.39 -25.39 -0.24
N GLN A 77 -5.11 -26.23 0.50
CA GLN A 77 -6.21 -25.78 1.36
C GLN A 77 -5.73 -24.79 2.43
N SER A 78 -4.59 -25.08 3.07
CA SER A 78 -3.97 -24.20 4.06
C SER A 78 -3.59 -22.84 3.44
N ALA A 79 -2.89 -22.86 2.30
CA ALA A 79 -2.49 -21.64 1.60
C ALA A 79 -3.70 -20.78 1.20
N LEU A 80 -4.72 -21.37 0.58
CA LEU A 80 -5.92 -20.65 0.17
C LEU A 80 -6.73 -20.13 1.37
N SER A 81 -6.78 -20.86 2.48
CA SER A 81 -7.46 -20.42 3.70
C SER A 81 -6.77 -19.20 4.32
N LYS A 82 -5.43 -19.21 4.41
CA LYS A 82 -4.63 -18.06 4.86
C LYS A 82 -4.85 -16.85 3.96
N ARG A 83 -4.80 -17.07 2.64
CA ARG A 83 -5.08 -16.02 1.65
C ARG A 83 -6.48 -15.43 1.84
N GLN A 84 -7.50 -16.28 2.00
CA GLN A 84 -8.88 -15.84 2.18
C GLN A 84 -9.05 -15.03 3.46
N ALA A 85 -8.43 -15.46 4.57
CA ALA A 85 -8.48 -14.72 5.83
C ALA A 85 -7.92 -13.29 5.72
N ILE A 86 -6.83 -13.11 4.95
CA ILE A 86 -6.26 -11.78 4.69
C ILE A 86 -7.23 -10.91 3.87
N ILE A 87 -7.88 -11.49 2.86
CA ILE A 87 -8.84 -10.76 2.02
C ILE A 87 -10.08 -10.38 2.83
N ASP A 88 -10.62 -11.31 3.60
CA ASP A 88 -11.78 -11.08 4.46
C ASP A 88 -11.48 -9.99 5.50
N GLN A 89 -10.30 -10.03 6.12
CA GLN A 89 -9.84 -8.96 6.99
C GLN A 89 -9.82 -7.64 6.23
N PHE A 90 -9.20 -7.56 5.05
CA PHE A 90 -9.15 -6.32 4.29
C PHE A 90 -10.56 -5.78 3.96
N ILE A 91 -11.46 -6.63 3.47
CA ILE A 91 -12.85 -6.26 3.14
C ILE A 91 -13.62 -5.74 4.36
N ALA A 92 -13.39 -6.33 5.53
CA ALA A 92 -14.10 -6.01 6.77
C ALA A 92 -13.73 -4.64 7.39
N HIS A 93 -12.70 -3.95 6.87
CA HIS A 93 -12.28 -2.63 7.36
C HIS A 93 -12.78 -1.49 6.45
N ASP A 94 -12.97 -0.31 7.04
CA ASP A 94 -13.49 0.87 6.35
C ASP A 94 -12.36 1.80 5.89
N LYS A 95 -11.27 1.81 6.65
CA LYS A 95 -10.16 2.75 6.51
C LYS A 95 -8.84 2.00 6.52
N TYR A 96 -7.86 2.46 5.73
CA TYR A 96 -6.56 1.80 5.59
C TYR A 96 -5.40 2.78 5.76
N VAL A 97 -4.43 2.46 6.61
CA VAL A 97 -3.17 3.19 6.74
C VAL A 97 -2.05 2.26 6.27
N PHE A 98 -1.51 2.51 5.08
CA PHE A 98 -0.34 1.81 4.58
C PHE A 98 0.91 2.58 5.01
N VAL A 99 1.92 1.88 5.54
CA VAL A 99 3.15 2.49 6.05
C VAL A 99 4.34 1.74 5.46
N ALA A 100 5.16 2.42 4.66
CA ALA A 100 6.34 1.80 4.06
C ALA A 100 7.50 2.79 3.90
N PRO A 101 8.76 2.33 3.92
CA PRO A 101 9.87 3.10 3.36
C PRO A 101 9.84 3.04 1.83
N MET A 102 10.57 3.94 1.19
CA MET A 102 10.96 3.84 -0.20
C MET A 102 12.28 3.08 -0.31
N TRP A 103 12.28 1.92 -0.95
CA TRP A 103 13.47 1.14 -1.30
C TRP A 103 13.52 0.92 -2.81
N GLU A 104 14.66 1.22 -3.42
CA GLU A 104 14.84 1.16 -4.88
C GLU A 104 13.68 1.83 -5.63
N PHE A 105 13.36 3.05 -5.23
CA PHE A 105 12.30 3.90 -5.79
C PHE A 105 10.87 3.33 -5.68
N SER A 106 10.68 2.19 -5.01
CA SER A 106 9.39 1.55 -4.75
C SER A 106 9.22 1.29 -3.25
N PHE A 107 8.37 0.34 -2.86
CA PHE A 107 8.17 -0.12 -1.48
C PHE A 107 8.77 -1.52 -1.27
N PRO A 108 8.94 -2.01 -0.02
CA PRO A 108 9.44 -3.36 0.24
C PRO A 108 8.58 -4.45 -0.40
N ALA A 109 9.22 -5.51 -0.92
CA ALA A 109 8.54 -6.57 -1.68
C ALA A 109 7.35 -7.22 -0.94
N VAL A 110 7.39 -7.29 0.40
CA VAL A 110 6.28 -7.81 1.23
C VAL A 110 4.97 -7.04 1.02
N LEU A 111 5.04 -5.74 0.70
CA LEU A 111 3.85 -4.97 0.36
C LEU A 111 3.29 -5.36 -1.01
N LYS A 112 4.14 -5.70 -1.99
CA LYS A 112 3.65 -6.23 -3.27
C LYS A 112 2.91 -7.56 -3.08
N LYS A 113 3.49 -8.46 -2.28
CA LYS A 113 2.87 -9.73 -1.91
C LYS A 113 1.50 -9.53 -1.25
N TYR A 114 1.38 -8.56 -0.34
CA TYR A 114 0.10 -8.22 0.28
C TYR A 114 -0.92 -7.67 -0.72
N LEU A 115 -0.49 -6.75 -1.61
CA LEU A 115 -1.33 -6.20 -2.67
C LEU A 115 -1.85 -7.29 -3.64
N ASP A 116 -1.02 -8.28 -3.99
CA ASP A 116 -1.42 -9.43 -4.82
C ASP A 116 -2.46 -10.33 -4.17
N ILE A 117 -2.43 -10.42 -2.84
CA ILE A 117 -3.42 -11.17 -2.07
C ILE A 117 -4.76 -10.44 -2.06
N ILE A 118 -4.78 -9.16 -1.70
CA ILE A 118 -6.02 -8.39 -1.51
C ILE A 118 -6.70 -7.99 -2.82
N CYS A 119 -5.94 -7.85 -3.92
CA CYS A 119 -6.49 -7.56 -5.24
C CYS A 119 -7.04 -8.84 -5.88
N ALA A 120 -8.20 -9.28 -5.41
CA ALA A 120 -8.79 -10.57 -5.72
C ALA A 120 -10.08 -10.42 -6.56
N ALA A 121 -10.09 -11.05 -7.73
CA ALA A 121 -11.24 -11.06 -8.62
C ALA A 121 -12.46 -11.71 -7.93
N ARG A 122 -13.65 -11.15 -8.19
CA ARG A 122 -14.95 -11.49 -7.61
C ARG A 122 -15.06 -11.29 -6.09
N GLN A 123 -14.03 -10.72 -5.45
CA GLN A 123 -14.02 -10.44 -4.01
C GLN A 123 -13.82 -8.94 -3.72
N THR A 124 -12.77 -8.34 -4.29
CA THR A 124 -12.49 -6.90 -4.15
C THR A 124 -12.66 -6.12 -5.45
N PHE A 125 -12.60 -6.78 -6.60
CA PHE A 125 -13.00 -6.23 -7.90
C PHE A 125 -13.66 -7.33 -8.76
N GLN A 126 -14.34 -6.96 -9.83
CA GLN A 126 -14.81 -7.89 -10.87
C GLN A 126 -14.62 -7.29 -12.26
N TYR A 127 -14.90 -8.05 -13.33
CA TYR A 127 -14.86 -7.51 -14.70
C TYR A 127 -16.28 -7.17 -15.18
N ASN A 128 -16.43 -6.05 -15.89
CA ASN A 128 -17.67 -5.70 -16.58
C ASN A 128 -17.80 -6.45 -17.93
N GLU A 129 -18.86 -6.18 -18.71
CA GLU A 129 -19.08 -6.84 -20.01
C GLU A 129 -17.95 -6.60 -21.05
N PHE A 130 -17.10 -5.58 -20.85
CA PHE A 130 -15.96 -5.26 -21.70
C PHE A 130 -14.64 -5.86 -21.18
N GLY A 131 -14.67 -6.61 -20.08
CA GLY A 131 -13.46 -7.14 -19.45
C GLY A 131 -12.66 -6.11 -18.66
N LEU A 132 -13.23 -4.93 -18.37
CA LEU A 132 -12.56 -3.89 -17.59
C LEU A 132 -12.82 -4.09 -16.09
N PRO A 133 -11.81 -3.86 -15.23
CA PRO A 133 -11.98 -4.00 -13.79
C PRO A 133 -12.97 -2.98 -13.23
N MET A 134 -13.86 -3.46 -12.37
CA MET A 134 -14.86 -2.71 -11.64
C MET A 134 -14.74 -3.03 -10.15
N GLY A 135 -14.35 -2.03 -9.37
CA GLY A 135 -14.15 -2.18 -7.93
C GLY A 135 -15.44 -2.50 -7.18
N LEU A 136 -15.34 -3.46 -6.25
CA LEU A 136 -16.46 -3.91 -5.41
C LEU A 136 -16.51 -3.20 -4.07
N LEU A 137 -15.37 -2.64 -3.62
CA LEU A 137 -15.29 -1.95 -2.34
C LEU A 137 -15.86 -0.54 -2.46
N LYS A 138 -16.77 -0.19 -1.54
CA LYS A 138 -17.47 1.11 -1.50
C LYS A 138 -17.27 1.76 -0.14
N ASN A 139 -17.33 3.09 -0.11
CA ASN A 139 -17.24 3.90 1.12
C ASN A 139 -15.98 3.62 1.95
N LYS A 140 -14.87 3.35 1.25
CA LYS A 140 -13.58 3.08 1.87
C LYS A 140 -12.60 4.20 1.56
N LYS A 141 -11.69 4.47 2.49
CA LYS A 141 -10.62 5.46 2.32
C LYS A 141 -9.26 4.92 2.75
N ALA A 142 -8.20 5.46 2.16
CA ALA A 142 -6.84 5.04 2.44
C ALA A 142 -5.87 6.21 2.55
N VAL A 143 -4.86 6.06 3.40
CA VAL A 143 -3.67 6.90 3.42
C VAL A 143 -2.45 6.01 3.24
N PHE A 144 -1.55 6.42 2.36
CA PHE A 144 -0.22 5.82 2.25
C PHE A 144 0.81 6.78 2.84
N ILE A 145 1.55 6.31 3.84
CA ILE A 145 2.61 7.04 4.53
C ILE A 145 3.94 6.45 4.08
N GLN A 146 4.70 7.21 3.30
CA GLN A 146 5.95 6.77 2.69
C GLN A 146 7.13 7.62 3.17
N ALA A 147 8.23 6.99 3.59
CA ALA A 147 9.48 7.67 3.91
C ALA A 147 10.53 7.48 2.82
N SER A 148 11.31 8.51 2.47
CA SER A 148 12.40 8.38 1.50
C SER A 148 13.65 9.17 1.88
N GLY A 149 14.81 8.70 1.41
CA GLY A 149 16.09 9.39 1.59
C GLY A 149 16.19 10.69 0.77
N GLY A 150 15.78 10.66 -0.50
CA GLY A 150 15.71 11.83 -1.38
C GLY A 150 14.34 12.47 -1.45
N ASN A 151 14.20 13.55 -2.22
CA ASN A 151 12.92 14.22 -2.51
C ASN A 151 12.32 13.68 -3.82
N TYR A 152 11.15 13.02 -3.73
CA TYR A 152 10.42 12.47 -4.88
C TYR A 152 8.97 12.97 -4.95
N THR A 153 8.72 14.15 -4.37
CA THR A 153 7.46 14.87 -4.58
C THR A 153 7.22 15.10 -6.08
N PRO A 154 5.95 15.23 -6.53
CA PRO A 154 5.64 15.55 -7.93
C PRO A 154 6.47 16.73 -8.47
N GLU A 155 6.64 17.77 -7.66
CA GLU A 155 7.42 18.96 -8.00
C GLU A 155 8.91 18.63 -8.17
N ALA A 156 9.51 17.89 -7.24
CA ALA A 156 10.93 17.53 -7.30
C ALA A 156 11.26 16.60 -8.48
N ARG A 157 10.34 15.70 -8.87
CA ARG A 157 10.54 14.78 -10.00
C ARG A 157 10.67 15.50 -11.34
N SER A 158 10.04 16.65 -11.51
CA SER A 158 10.26 17.49 -12.70
C SER A 158 11.72 17.94 -12.84
N GLY A 159 12.45 18.05 -11.72
CA GLY A 159 13.88 18.39 -11.69
C GLY A 159 14.80 17.30 -12.23
N PHE A 160 14.38 16.03 -12.26
CA PHE A 160 15.13 14.96 -12.92
C PHE A 160 15.20 15.15 -14.44
N ARG A 161 14.27 15.92 -15.01
CA ARG A 161 14.26 16.22 -16.44
C ARG A 161 15.54 16.90 -16.90
N SER A 162 16.11 17.80 -16.10
CA SER A 162 17.37 18.47 -16.46
C SER A 162 18.57 17.53 -16.44
N ILE A 163 18.57 16.53 -15.55
CA ILE A 163 19.62 15.50 -15.45
C ILE A 163 19.55 14.56 -16.65
N LEU A 164 18.35 14.08 -17.00
CA LEU A 164 18.14 13.13 -18.09
C LEU A 164 18.18 13.79 -19.48
N ALA A 165 17.77 15.05 -19.62
CA ALA A 165 17.82 15.79 -20.89
C ALA A 165 19.26 16.01 -21.40
N ALA A 166 20.27 15.86 -20.54
CA ALA A 166 21.67 15.84 -20.97
C ALA A 166 22.04 14.58 -21.78
N ALA A 167 21.18 13.54 -21.78
CA ALA A 167 21.32 12.32 -22.55
C ALA A 167 20.13 12.17 -23.52
N PRO A 168 20.28 12.49 -24.82
CA PRO A 168 19.19 12.42 -25.80
C PRO A 168 18.47 11.05 -25.85
N GLN A 169 19.21 9.96 -25.66
CA GLN A 169 18.67 8.60 -25.55
C GLN A 169 17.72 8.38 -24.36
N ALA A 170 17.74 9.24 -23.34
CA ALA A 170 16.86 9.18 -22.17
C ALA A 170 15.59 10.03 -22.33
N GLU A 171 15.41 10.75 -23.45
CA GLU A 171 14.23 11.59 -23.68
C GLU A 171 12.92 10.78 -23.64
N SER A 172 12.94 9.57 -24.18
CA SER A 172 11.81 8.62 -24.13
C SER A 172 11.50 8.12 -22.71
N LEU A 173 12.45 8.21 -21.78
CA LEU A 173 12.29 7.82 -20.37
C LEU A 173 11.76 8.96 -19.50
N LEU A 174 11.78 10.21 -19.99
CA LEU A 174 11.33 11.37 -19.22
C LEU A 174 9.88 11.24 -18.72
N PRO A 175 8.88 10.86 -19.55
CA PRO A 175 7.51 10.68 -19.07
C PRO A 175 7.42 9.57 -18.02
N VAL A 176 8.25 8.53 -18.17
CA VAL A 176 8.32 7.40 -17.24
C VAL A 176 8.90 7.84 -15.90
N PHE A 177 9.96 8.66 -15.88
CA PHE A 177 10.55 9.18 -14.64
C PHE A 177 9.70 10.26 -13.96
N GLU A 178 9.04 11.12 -14.73
CA GLU A 178 8.09 12.10 -14.18
C GLU A 178 6.94 11.40 -13.44
N VAL A 179 6.43 10.31 -14.02
CA VAL A 179 5.37 9.49 -13.41
C VAL A 179 5.91 8.53 -12.34
N LEU A 180 7.12 8.01 -12.50
CA LEU A 180 7.61 6.87 -11.72
C LEU A 180 8.91 7.09 -10.93
N GLY A 181 9.41 8.31 -10.79
CA GLY A 181 10.48 8.62 -9.82
C GLY A 181 10.13 8.22 -8.37
N ASN A 182 8.85 7.89 -8.13
CA ASN A 182 8.35 7.09 -7.03
C ASN A 182 7.45 5.99 -7.63
N TYR A 183 8.00 4.83 -8.01
CA TYR A 183 7.24 3.73 -8.65
C TYR A 183 6.20 3.14 -7.68
N GLY A 184 6.51 3.14 -6.38
CA GLY A 184 5.71 2.45 -5.37
C GLY A 184 4.35 3.10 -5.15
N GLU A 185 4.30 4.42 -4.99
CA GLU A 185 3.06 5.13 -4.69
C GLU A 185 1.97 4.94 -5.76
N PRO A 186 2.24 5.09 -7.08
CA PRO A 186 1.25 4.83 -8.11
C PRO A 186 0.76 3.38 -8.14
N ILE A 187 1.61 2.40 -7.82
CA ILE A 187 1.20 0.99 -7.74
C ILE A 187 0.20 0.81 -6.60
N VAL A 188 0.48 1.30 -5.39
CA VAL A 188 -0.46 1.24 -4.26
C VAL A 188 -1.78 1.92 -4.66
N ARG A 189 -1.72 3.16 -5.13
CA ARG A 189 -2.90 3.95 -5.52
C ARG A 189 -3.73 3.25 -6.58
N ALA A 190 -3.11 2.76 -7.65
CA ALA A 190 -3.80 2.10 -8.75
C ALA A 190 -4.44 0.78 -8.31
N THR A 191 -3.74 -0.04 -7.52
CA THR A 191 -4.30 -1.29 -6.98
C THR A 191 -5.51 -1.03 -6.09
N LEU A 192 -5.45 -0.02 -5.21
CA LEU A 192 -6.59 0.38 -4.38
C LEU A 192 -7.77 0.91 -5.23
N ALA A 193 -7.48 1.70 -6.27
CA ALA A 193 -8.50 2.20 -7.19
C ALA A 193 -9.20 1.09 -7.99
N ILE A 194 -8.45 0.07 -8.44
CA ILE A 194 -9.00 -1.13 -9.10
C ILE A 194 -10.04 -1.82 -8.19
N MET A 195 -9.78 -1.86 -6.89
CA MET A 195 -10.72 -2.43 -5.90
C MET A 195 -11.88 -1.49 -5.54
N GLY A 196 -11.86 -0.23 -5.98
CA GLY A 196 -12.91 0.77 -5.73
C GLY A 196 -12.61 1.75 -4.59
N ILE A 197 -11.40 1.75 -4.04
CA ILE A 197 -10.97 2.66 -2.98
C ILE A 197 -10.38 3.91 -3.66
N LEU A 198 -11.23 4.94 -3.84
CA LEU A 198 -10.87 6.15 -4.58
C LEU A 198 -10.56 7.36 -3.68
N ASP A 199 -11.04 7.36 -2.43
CA ASP A 199 -10.63 8.36 -1.41
C ASP A 199 -9.26 7.96 -0.88
N TYR A 200 -8.21 8.49 -1.52
CA TYR A 200 -6.83 8.13 -1.28
C TYR A 200 -5.97 9.36 -1.04
N GLN A 201 -5.15 9.31 0.01
CA GLN A 201 -4.19 10.35 0.35
C GLN A 201 -2.78 9.78 0.47
N HIS A 202 -1.77 10.59 0.19
CA HIS A 202 -0.37 10.21 0.30
C HIS A 202 0.38 11.23 1.15
N ILE A 203 1.07 10.75 2.18
CA ILE A 203 1.97 11.54 3.03
C ILE A 203 3.38 11.07 2.75
N MET A 204 4.23 11.98 2.28
CA MET A 204 5.62 11.68 1.96
C MET A 204 6.56 12.38 2.94
N VAL A 205 7.24 11.62 3.80
CA VAL A 205 8.33 12.12 4.63
C VAL A 205 9.66 11.90 3.90
N HIS A 206 9.97 12.83 3.01
CA HIS A 206 11.11 12.75 2.09
C HIS A 206 12.40 13.37 2.65
N SER A 207 13.48 13.38 1.87
CA SER A 207 14.76 14.04 2.22
C SER A 207 15.41 13.58 3.52
N GLN A 208 15.08 12.38 4.02
CA GLN A 208 15.58 11.92 5.33
C GLN A 208 17.06 11.51 5.31
N ALA A 209 17.68 11.43 4.13
CA ALA A 209 19.13 11.28 3.97
C ALA A 209 19.85 12.64 3.80
N MET A 210 19.13 13.76 3.90
CA MET A 210 19.67 15.12 3.76
C MET A 210 19.53 15.87 5.10
N PRO A 211 20.55 15.88 5.98
CA PRO A 211 20.43 16.35 7.36
C PRO A 211 19.84 17.75 7.53
N ASP A 212 20.22 18.68 6.64
CA ASP A 212 19.77 20.08 6.69
C ASP A 212 18.27 20.25 6.36
N TYR A 213 17.65 19.25 5.76
CA TYR A 213 16.25 19.27 5.32
C TYR A 213 15.37 18.27 6.06
N ALA A 214 15.95 17.28 6.73
CA ALA A 214 15.22 16.14 7.28
C ALA A 214 14.21 16.53 8.36
N ALA A 215 14.61 17.38 9.32
CA ALA A 215 13.75 17.76 10.44
C ALA A 215 12.53 18.60 10.01
N PRO A 216 12.67 19.70 9.24
CA PRO A 216 11.50 20.46 8.78
C PRO A 216 10.52 19.63 7.94
N VAL A 217 11.02 18.69 7.11
CA VAL A 217 10.17 17.80 6.31
C VAL A 217 9.42 16.81 7.19
N LEU A 218 10.07 16.27 8.23
CA LEU A 218 9.40 15.41 9.21
C LEU A 218 8.30 16.17 9.97
N ASP A 219 8.58 17.38 10.46
CA ASP A 219 7.61 18.20 11.18
C ASP A 219 6.38 18.50 10.33
N SER A 220 6.58 18.85 9.06
CA SER A 220 5.50 19.06 8.10
C SER A 220 4.65 17.80 7.88
N ALA A 221 5.30 16.64 7.73
CA ALA A 221 4.61 15.36 7.55
C ALA A 221 3.81 14.94 8.81
N LEU A 222 4.33 15.23 10.01
CA LEU A 222 3.62 15.00 11.28
C LEU A 222 2.36 15.86 11.38
N ILE A 223 2.44 17.14 11.00
CA ILE A 223 1.29 18.06 10.97
C ILE A 223 0.25 17.57 9.95
N GLN A 224 0.69 17.21 8.74
CA GLN A 224 -0.21 16.68 7.71
C GLN A 224 -0.91 15.41 8.19
N ALA A 225 -0.20 14.47 8.82
CA ALA A 225 -0.77 13.25 9.39
C ALA A 225 -1.86 13.55 10.44
N GLN A 226 -1.59 14.49 11.34
CA GLN A 226 -2.58 14.91 12.35
C GLN A 226 -3.82 15.54 11.70
N GLN A 227 -3.65 16.41 10.70
CA GLN A 227 -4.75 17.05 9.98
C GLN A 227 -5.62 16.05 9.21
N ILE A 228 -5.01 15.07 8.55
CA ILE A 228 -5.78 14.04 7.83
C ILE A 228 -6.58 13.21 8.84
N ALA A 229 -5.94 12.80 9.93
CA ALA A 229 -6.56 11.98 10.97
C ALA A 229 -7.79 12.61 11.62
N THR A 230 -7.85 13.95 11.76
CA THR A 230 -9.03 14.64 12.33
C THR A 230 -10.21 14.70 11.36
N THR A 231 -9.98 14.54 10.06
CA THR A 231 -11.04 14.50 9.03
C THR A 231 -11.56 13.09 8.75
N TRP A 232 -10.97 12.07 9.39
CA TRP A 232 -11.29 10.67 9.16
C TRP A 232 -12.41 10.14 10.04
#